data_AF-A0A1G1F385-F1
#
_entry.id   AF-A0A1G1F385-F1
#
_cell.length_a   1.000
_cell.length_b   1.000
_cell.length_c   1.000
_cell.angle_alpha   90.00
_cell.angle_beta   90.00
_cell.angle_gamma   90.00
#
_symmetry.space_group_name_H-M   'P 1'
#
loop_
_entity.id
_entity.type
_entity.pdbx_description
1 polymer ?
#
loop_
_entity_poly.entity_id
_entity_poly.type
_entity_poly.pdbx_seq_one_letter_code
_entity_poly.pdbx_strand_id
1 'polypeptide(L)'
;MHILVEYTRDQGPVCYGISLFDQYSLSDSISKMLSINIDWYWMTYTSREAWPDNISAIRTITKLNSENLDVFSNDFLERGLDGYGKFIAVFGLNKNSESLNEDCFQDTIEKFAIYEQGPIQIVVIQLGDSPYEHVFIPHVIGEPTKRLLELWEITPEKIEKKYKYNRLKLAKLESIFNISSK
;
A
#
# COMPACT_ATOMS: atom_id res chain seq x y z
N MET A 1 -14.53 3.26 15.63
CA MET A 1 -14.29 4.54 14.93
C MET A 1 -12.82 4.51 14.53
N HIS A 2 -12.54 4.41 13.23
CA HIS A 2 -11.17 4.32 12.74
C HIS A 2 -10.58 5.73 12.70
N ILE A 3 -9.46 5.95 13.39
CA ILE A 3 -8.78 7.23 13.40
C ILE A 3 -8.12 7.41 12.03
N LEU A 4 -8.47 8.47 11.31
CA LEU A 4 -7.78 8.87 10.08
C LEU A 4 -6.69 9.90 10.42
N VAL A 5 -5.45 9.57 10.07
CA VAL A 5 -4.27 10.43 10.29
C VAL A 5 -3.67 10.83 8.96
N GLU A 6 -3.40 12.11 8.76
CA GLU A 6 -2.71 12.62 7.57
C GLU A 6 -1.24 12.98 7.90
N TYR A 7 -0.33 12.60 7.00
CA TYR A 7 1.09 12.91 7.06
C TYR A 7 1.49 13.71 5.82
N THR A 8 1.86 14.98 6.00
CA THR A 8 2.09 15.93 4.90
C THR A 8 3.57 16.24 4.69
N ARG A 9 3.93 16.54 3.44
CA ARG A 9 5.25 17.01 2.97
C ARG A 9 5.05 17.90 1.75
N ASP A 10 6.05 18.68 1.37
CA ASP A 10 5.91 19.66 0.28
C ASP A 10 6.21 19.08 -1.11
N GLN A 11 6.99 17.99 -1.18
CA GLN A 11 7.38 17.32 -2.42
C GLN A 11 7.40 15.82 -2.17
N GLY A 12 6.76 14.99 -3.00
CA GLY A 12 6.61 13.56 -2.79
C GLY A 12 5.23 13.23 -2.19
N PRO A 13 4.78 11.98 -2.24
CA PRO A 13 3.39 11.64 -1.92
C PRO A 13 3.06 11.92 -0.44
N VAL A 14 1.83 12.38 -0.19
CA VAL A 14 1.27 12.44 1.15
C VAL A 14 0.84 11.05 1.60
N CYS A 15 0.72 10.83 2.91
CA CYS A 15 0.34 9.54 3.47
C CYS A 15 -0.86 9.68 4.40
N TYR A 16 -1.81 8.75 4.32
CA TYR A 16 -2.86 8.57 5.29
C TYR A 16 -2.66 7.28 6.08
N GLY A 17 -2.70 7.37 7.41
CA GLY A 17 -2.82 6.22 8.29
C GLY A 17 -4.29 5.94 8.57
N ILE A 18 -4.75 4.75 8.20
CA ILE A 18 -6.13 4.29 8.39
C ILE A 18 -6.15 2.76 8.54
N SER A 19 -7.18 2.20 9.15
CA SER A 19 -7.41 0.75 9.20
C SER A 19 -8.41 0.36 8.12
N LEU A 20 -7.92 -0.25 7.03
CA LEU A 20 -8.68 -0.65 5.84
C LEU A 20 -8.89 -2.16 5.76
N PHE A 21 -7.89 -2.95 6.14
CA PHE A 21 -7.84 -4.39 5.84
C PHE A 21 -7.91 -5.26 7.10
N ASP A 22 -8.67 -4.82 8.10
CA ASP A 22 -8.98 -5.67 9.24
C ASP A 22 -9.94 -6.82 8.85
N GLN A 23 -10.04 -7.84 9.71
CA GLN A 23 -10.84 -9.04 9.43
C GLN A 23 -12.33 -8.76 9.16
N TYR A 24 -12.85 -7.60 9.54
CA TYR A 24 -14.25 -7.20 9.35
C TYR A 24 -14.45 -6.34 8.10
N SER A 25 -13.43 -5.56 7.69
CA SER A 25 -13.50 -4.64 6.56
C SER A 25 -12.78 -5.13 5.30
N LEU A 26 -11.93 -6.17 5.40
CA LEU A 26 -11.07 -6.64 4.30
C LEU A 26 -11.83 -6.86 3.00
N SER A 27 -12.91 -7.64 3.04
CA SER A 27 -13.69 -7.99 1.84
C SER A 27 -14.32 -6.75 1.18
N ASP A 28 -14.89 -5.84 1.97
CA ASP A 28 -15.47 -4.59 1.49
C ASP A 28 -14.40 -3.67 0.89
N SER A 29 -13.27 -3.51 1.58
CA SER A 29 -12.14 -2.69 1.11
C SER A 29 -11.55 -3.21 -0.20
N ILE A 30 -11.38 -4.53 -0.33
CA ILE A 30 -10.93 -5.18 -1.58
C ILE A 30 -11.97 -5.00 -2.68
N SER A 31 -13.27 -5.17 -2.39
CA SER A 31 -14.33 -4.94 -3.38
C SER A 31 -14.32 -3.51 -3.91
N LYS A 32 -14.20 -2.52 -3.03
CA LYS A 32 -14.05 -1.10 -3.40
C LYS A 32 -12.81 -0.87 -4.25
N MET A 33 -11.67 -1.44 -3.86
CA MET A 33 -10.42 -1.38 -4.62
C MET A 33 -10.57 -1.90 -6.05
N LEU A 34 -11.21 -3.06 -6.22
CA LEU A 34 -11.44 -3.71 -7.52
C LEU A 34 -12.52 -3.02 -8.36
N SER A 35 -13.40 -2.23 -7.75
CA SER A 35 -14.43 -1.46 -8.46
C SER A 35 -13.89 -0.26 -9.25
N ILE A 36 -12.63 0.09 -9.01
CA ILE A 36 -11.96 1.25 -9.59
C ILE A 36 -11.10 0.83 -10.79
N ASN A 37 -11.03 1.69 -11.80
CA ASN A 37 -10.33 1.46 -13.05
C ASN A 37 -8.81 1.65 -12.92
N ILE A 38 -8.18 0.83 -12.07
CA ILE A 38 -6.74 0.81 -11.72
C ILE A 38 -6.22 -0.62 -11.90
N ASP A 39 -4.98 -0.76 -12.38
CA ASP A 39 -4.27 -2.03 -12.38
C ASP A 39 -3.56 -2.22 -11.04
N TRP A 40 -3.89 -3.28 -10.31
CA TRP A 40 -3.36 -3.53 -8.97
C TRP A 40 -2.22 -4.54 -9.00
N TYR A 41 -1.16 -4.23 -8.28
CA TYR A 41 -0.02 -5.12 -8.05
C TYR A 41 0.21 -5.26 -6.55
N TRP A 42 0.69 -6.40 -6.10
CA TRP A 42 1.08 -6.55 -4.70
C TRP A 42 2.32 -7.40 -4.54
N MET A 43 3.02 -7.18 -3.43
CA MET A 43 4.10 -8.02 -2.95
C MET A 43 3.98 -8.20 -1.45
N THR A 44 4.54 -9.31 -0.96
CA THR A 44 4.56 -9.63 0.46
C THR A 44 5.91 -10.19 0.86
N TYR A 45 6.32 -9.94 2.10
CA TYR A 45 7.41 -10.68 2.68
C TYR A 45 7.22 -10.82 4.18
N THR A 46 7.81 -11.88 4.74
CA THR A 46 7.93 -12.06 6.18
C THR A 46 9.30 -11.56 6.62
N SER A 47 9.34 -10.78 7.70
CA SER A 47 10.60 -10.16 8.19
C SER A 47 11.54 -11.15 8.89
N ARG A 48 11.08 -12.39 9.13
CA ARG A 48 11.87 -13.44 9.79
C ARG A 48 12.03 -14.62 8.85
N GLU A 49 13.28 -15.08 8.76
CA GLU A 49 13.71 -16.22 7.93
C GLU A 49 12.63 -17.30 7.90
N ALA A 50 12.15 -17.58 6.68
CA ALA A 50 11.32 -18.72 6.40
C ALA A 50 12.01 -19.96 6.98
N TRP A 51 11.44 -20.53 8.03
CA TRP A 51 11.84 -21.86 8.45
C TRP A 51 11.66 -22.82 7.26
N PRO A 52 12.47 -23.90 7.16
CA PRO A 52 12.68 -24.66 5.92
C PRO A 52 11.40 -25.16 5.22
N ASP A 53 10.29 -25.31 5.94
CA ASP A 53 9.04 -25.85 5.44
C ASP A 53 7.99 -24.79 5.03
N ASN A 54 8.30 -23.49 5.10
CA ASN A 54 7.32 -22.42 4.81
C ASN A 54 7.76 -21.52 3.64
N ILE A 55 7.78 -22.09 2.44
CA ILE A 55 8.18 -21.45 1.17
C ILE A 55 7.19 -20.33 0.72
N SER A 56 6.02 -20.17 1.36
CA SER A 56 5.06 -19.09 1.08
C SER A 56 5.46 -17.71 1.63
N ALA A 57 6.71 -17.55 2.09
CA ALA A 57 7.21 -16.45 2.88
C ALA A 57 7.46 -15.13 2.12
N ILE A 58 7.59 -15.17 0.79
CA ILE A 58 7.89 -14.01 -0.05
C ILE A 58 7.09 -14.12 -1.34
N ARG A 59 6.33 -13.07 -1.64
CA ARG A 59 5.70 -12.88 -2.94
C ARG A 59 6.37 -11.71 -3.63
N THR A 60 7.01 -11.99 -4.75
CA THR A 60 7.51 -10.94 -5.64
C THR A 60 6.35 -10.21 -6.30
N ILE A 61 6.64 -9.08 -6.94
CA ILE A 61 5.57 -8.22 -7.42
C ILE A 61 4.65 -8.92 -8.43
N THR A 62 3.38 -9.04 -8.07
CA THR A 62 2.39 -9.85 -8.79
C THR A 62 1.20 -8.97 -9.19
N LYS A 63 0.73 -9.08 -10.43
CA LYS A 63 -0.50 -8.40 -10.88
C LYS A 63 -1.73 -9.11 -10.33
N LEU A 64 -2.63 -8.37 -9.70
CA LEU A 64 -3.90 -8.87 -9.19
C LEU A 64 -4.86 -9.17 -10.34
N ASN A 65 -5.50 -10.32 -10.29
CA ASN A 65 -6.50 -10.79 -11.24
C ASN A 65 -7.54 -11.68 -10.52
N SER A 66 -8.53 -12.16 -11.25
CA SER A 66 -9.60 -12.99 -10.68
C SER A 66 -9.11 -14.34 -10.13
N GLU A 67 -8.01 -14.87 -10.64
CA GLU A 67 -7.50 -16.19 -10.28
C GLU A 67 -6.68 -16.17 -8.98
N ASN A 68 -6.12 -15.01 -8.62
CA ASN A 68 -5.25 -14.85 -7.44
C ASN A 68 -5.85 -13.97 -6.34
N LEU A 69 -7.13 -13.61 -6.43
CA LEU A 69 -7.80 -12.75 -5.45
C LEU A 69 -7.91 -13.38 -4.06
N ASP A 70 -8.20 -14.68 -3.99
CA ASP A 70 -8.26 -15.40 -2.72
C ASP A 70 -6.89 -15.44 -2.05
N VAL A 71 -5.84 -15.59 -2.85
CA VAL A 71 -4.44 -15.57 -2.36
C VAL A 71 -4.08 -14.20 -1.82
N PHE A 72 -4.43 -13.14 -2.54
CA PHE A 72 -4.26 -11.76 -2.08
C PHE A 72 -4.98 -11.50 -0.76
N SER A 73 -6.24 -11.92 -0.63
CA SER A 73 -7.03 -11.77 0.60
C SER A 73 -6.42 -12.55 1.76
N ASN A 74 -5.97 -13.78 1.50
CA ASN A 74 -5.34 -14.62 2.51
C ASN A 74 -4.01 -14.02 3.00
N ASP A 75 -3.24 -13.35 2.15
CA ASP A 75 -1.98 -12.70 2.57
C ASP A 75 -2.21 -11.67 3.70
N PHE A 76 -3.36 -10.97 3.73
CA PHE A 76 -3.72 -10.04 4.83
C PHE A 76 -4.17 -10.74 6.12
N LEU A 77 -4.80 -11.91 5.99
CA LEU A 77 -5.33 -12.68 7.12
C LEU A 77 -4.28 -13.61 7.72
N GLU A 78 -3.29 -14.01 6.93
CA GLU A 78 -2.25 -14.94 7.35
C GLU A 78 -1.44 -14.33 8.50
N ARG A 79 -1.14 -15.17 9.48
CA ARG A 79 -0.25 -14.86 10.58
C ARG A 79 0.89 -15.85 10.55
N GLY A 80 2.11 -15.36 10.78
CA GLY A 80 3.28 -16.19 10.99
C GLY A 80 3.11 -17.06 12.23
N LEU A 81 4.01 -18.04 12.39
CA LEU A 81 4.01 -18.94 13.55
C LEU A 81 4.19 -18.20 14.89
N ASP A 82 4.80 -17.01 14.84
CA ASP A 82 4.96 -16.12 15.99
C ASP A 82 3.73 -15.22 16.25
N GLY A 83 2.68 -15.39 15.46
CA GLY A 83 1.42 -14.64 15.54
C GLY A 83 1.44 -13.31 14.79
N TYR A 84 2.56 -12.91 14.18
CA TYR A 84 2.67 -11.61 13.50
C TYR A 84 2.23 -11.67 12.03
N GLY A 85 1.60 -10.60 11.54
CA GLY A 85 1.24 -10.42 10.14
C GLY A 85 2.45 -10.21 9.21
N LYS A 86 2.21 -10.37 7.91
CA LYS A 86 3.20 -10.11 6.86
C LYS A 86 3.41 -8.62 6.63
N PHE A 87 4.56 -8.26 6.07
CA PHE A 87 4.64 -7.02 5.31
C PHE A 87 3.85 -7.20 4.01
N ILE A 88 3.02 -6.22 3.68
CA ILE A 88 2.27 -6.20 2.42
C ILE A 88 2.40 -4.80 1.82
N ALA A 89 2.74 -4.74 0.53
CA ALA A 89 2.67 -3.52 -0.25
C ALA A 89 1.79 -3.75 -1.48
N VAL A 90 0.82 -2.85 -1.67
CA VAL A 90 -0.12 -2.86 -2.78
C VAL A 90 0.08 -1.58 -3.59
N PHE A 91 0.16 -1.70 -4.90
CA PHE A 91 0.42 -0.62 -5.84
C PHE A 91 -0.74 -0.52 -6.81
N GLY A 92 -1.39 0.64 -6.87
CA GLY A 92 -2.39 0.96 -7.88
C GLY A 92 -1.75 1.77 -8.98
N LEU A 93 -1.73 1.24 -10.20
CA LEU A 93 -1.20 1.88 -11.39
C LEU A 93 -2.32 2.35 -12.31
N ASN A 94 -2.01 3.37 -13.11
CA ASN A 94 -2.86 3.77 -14.24
C ASN A 94 -3.18 2.56 -15.11
N LYS A 95 -4.47 2.37 -15.43
CA LYS A 95 -4.87 1.24 -16.27
C LYS A 95 -4.18 1.28 -17.63
N ASN A 96 -3.75 0.11 -18.10
CA ASN A 96 -2.99 -0.06 -19.34
C ASN A 96 -1.62 0.62 -19.34
N SER A 97 -1.07 0.99 -18.18
CA SER A 97 0.35 1.35 -18.11
C SER A 97 1.23 0.13 -18.40
N GLU A 98 2.52 0.39 -18.59
CA GLU A 98 3.51 -0.69 -18.55
C GLU A 98 3.38 -1.46 -17.23
N SER A 99 3.58 -2.78 -17.32
CA SER A 99 3.44 -3.66 -16.16
C SER A 99 4.59 -3.44 -15.20
N LEU A 100 4.27 -3.34 -13.91
CA LEU A 100 5.27 -3.29 -12.85
C LEU A 100 5.85 -4.70 -12.63
N ASN A 101 7.16 -4.82 -12.79
CA ASN A 101 7.92 -6.06 -12.60
C ASN A 101 9.23 -5.75 -11.86
N GLU A 102 10.00 -6.78 -11.51
CA GLU A 102 11.24 -6.63 -10.74
C GLU A 102 12.27 -5.71 -11.41
N ASP A 103 12.37 -5.74 -12.74
CA ASP A 103 13.36 -4.98 -13.50
C ASP A 103 13.11 -3.46 -13.44
N CYS A 104 11.84 -3.03 -13.46
CA CYS A 104 11.47 -1.62 -13.44
C CYS A 104 10.97 -1.13 -12.08
N PHE A 105 10.76 -2.03 -11.12
CA PHE A 105 10.11 -1.70 -9.85
C PHE A 105 10.84 -0.59 -9.10
N GLN A 106 12.16 -0.73 -8.91
CA GLN A 106 12.94 0.20 -8.09
C GLN A 106 12.92 1.63 -8.64
N ASP A 107 13.15 1.80 -9.94
CA ASP A 107 13.10 3.11 -10.60
C ASP A 107 11.69 3.72 -10.54
N THR A 108 10.66 2.87 -10.71
CA THR A 108 9.27 3.33 -10.68
C THR A 108 8.85 3.82 -9.30
N ILE A 109 9.18 3.08 -8.23
CA ILE A 109 8.82 3.47 -6.85
C ILE A 109 9.65 4.67 -6.38
N GLU A 110 10.91 4.78 -6.81
CA GLU A 110 11.76 5.95 -6.54
C GLU A 110 11.19 7.23 -7.18
N LYS A 111 10.83 7.16 -8.46
CA LYS A 111 10.19 8.29 -9.17
C LYS A 111 8.90 8.73 -8.50
N PHE A 112 8.08 7.78 -8.06
CA PHE A 112 6.86 8.08 -7.33
C PHE A 112 7.15 8.72 -5.97
N ALA A 113 8.03 8.12 -5.15
CA ALA A 113 8.29 8.58 -3.78
C ALA A 113 8.97 9.96 -3.71
N ILE A 114 9.83 10.29 -4.68
CA ILE A 114 10.57 11.57 -4.68
C ILE A 114 9.84 12.65 -5.48
N TYR A 115 9.25 12.29 -6.62
CA TYR A 115 8.75 13.27 -7.60
C TYR A 115 7.26 13.12 -7.93
N GLU A 116 6.56 12.14 -7.35
CA GLU A 116 5.17 11.81 -7.69
C GLU A 116 4.97 11.48 -9.18
N GLN A 117 6.03 10.96 -9.81
CA GLN A 117 6.03 10.63 -11.24
C GLN A 117 5.84 9.13 -11.48
N GLY A 118 5.47 8.81 -12.72
CA GLY A 118 5.31 7.44 -13.18
C GLY A 118 3.85 6.96 -13.16
N PRO A 119 3.64 5.66 -13.39
CA PRO A 119 2.29 5.09 -13.51
C PRO A 119 1.60 4.88 -12.16
N ILE A 120 2.33 4.89 -11.05
CA ILE A 120 1.77 4.67 -9.70
C ILE A 120 0.86 5.85 -9.32
N GLN A 121 -0.35 5.52 -8.91
CA GLN A 121 -1.37 6.46 -8.45
C GLN A 121 -1.61 6.37 -6.94
N ILE A 122 -1.34 5.20 -6.35
CA ILE A 122 -1.54 4.93 -4.94
C ILE A 122 -0.64 3.77 -4.51
N VAL A 123 -0.10 3.85 -3.29
CA VAL A 123 0.61 2.74 -2.64
C VAL A 123 0.00 2.52 -1.27
N VAL A 124 -0.39 1.30 -0.95
CA VAL A 124 -0.91 0.94 0.39
C VAL A 124 0.06 -0.03 1.04
N ILE A 125 0.50 0.29 2.25
CA ILE A 125 1.50 -0.50 2.98
C ILE A 125 0.96 -0.93 4.34
N GLN A 126 0.99 -2.23 4.58
CA GLN A 126 0.80 -2.84 5.88
C GLN A 126 2.16 -3.30 6.43
N LEU A 127 2.56 -2.75 7.58
CA LEU A 127 3.81 -3.10 8.25
C LEU A 127 3.55 -4.12 9.35
N GLY A 128 3.52 -5.41 9.01
CA GLY A 128 3.24 -6.48 9.97
C GLY A 128 1.88 -6.27 10.65
N ASP A 129 1.87 -6.16 11.98
CA ASP A 129 0.66 -5.90 12.78
C ASP A 129 0.44 -4.41 13.11
N SER A 130 0.96 -3.51 12.27
CA SER A 130 0.62 -2.08 12.38
C SER A 130 -0.90 -1.91 12.47
N PRO A 131 -1.43 -1.13 13.43
CA PRO A 131 -2.87 -0.89 13.53
C PRO A 131 -3.40 -0.04 12.37
N TYR A 132 -2.51 0.50 11.55
CA TYR A 132 -2.83 1.29 10.37
C TYR A 132 -2.09 0.76 9.15
N GLU A 133 -2.82 0.64 8.06
CA GLU A 133 -2.27 0.72 6.72
C GLU A 133 -1.86 2.17 6.43
N HIS A 134 -0.78 2.31 5.66
CA HIS A 134 -0.24 3.58 5.22
C HIS A 134 -0.53 3.74 3.73
N VAL A 135 -1.43 4.67 3.41
CA VAL A 135 -1.92 4.95 2.06
C VAL A 135 -1.19 6.18 1.52
N PHE A 136 -0.27 5.97 0.59
CA PHE A 136 0.48 7.02 -0.09
C PHE A 136 -0.18 7.41 -1.41
N ILE A 137 -0.40 8.71 -1.60
CA ILE A 137 -0.97 9.27 -2.83
C ILE A 137 -0.21 10.53 -3.26
N PRO A 138 -0.16 10.84 -4.57
CA PRO A 138 0.36 12.13 -5.02
C PRO A 138 -0.55 13.28 -4.54
N HIS A 139 -0.01 14.49 -4.52
CA HIS A 139 -0.77 15.70 -4.20
C HIS A 139 -1.88 15.97 -5.22
N VAL A 140 -1.59 15.69 -6.49
CA VAL A 140 -2.56 15.80 -7.59
C VAL A 140 -3.06 14.39 -7.90
N ILE A 141 -4.27 14.09 -7.43
CA ILE A 141 -4.91 12.80 -7.64
C ILE A 141 -5.77 12.77 -8.90
N GLY A 142 -5.71 11.67 -9.64
CA GLY A 142 -6.66 11.36 -10.70
C GLY A 142 -8.03 10.93 -10.15
N GLU A 143 -9.06 11.04 -10.98
CA GLU A 143 -10.44 10.67 -10.61
C GLU A 143 -10.61 9.23 -10.08
N PRO A 144 -9.93 8.19 -10.64
CA PRO A 144 -10.04 6.83 -10.08
C PRO A 144 -9.58 6.77 -8.62
N THR A 145 -8.42 7.35 -8.31
CA THR A 145 -7.88 7.38 -6.95
C THR A 145 -8.77 8.21 -6.03
N LYS A 146 -9.23 9.39 -6.48
CA LYS A 146 -10.15 10.23 -5.70
C LYS A 146 -11.41 9.47 -5.30
N ARG A 147 -12.05 8.79 -6.25
CA ARG A 147 -13.25 7.97 -5.98
C ARG A 147 -12.94 6.83 -5.00
N LEU A 148 -11.77 6.20 -5.09
CA LEU A 148 -11.37 5.17 -4.14
C LEU A 148 -11.24 5.71 -2.72
N LEU A 149 -10.58 6.87 -2.57
CA LEU A 149 -10.43 7.53 -1.27
C LEU A 149 -11.79 7.88 -0.66
N GLU A 150 -12.74 8.36 -1.46
CA GLU A 150 -14.12 8.61 -1.01
C GLU A 150 -14.81 7.32 -0.53
N LEU A 151 -14.68 6.20 -1.27
CA LEU A 151 -15.24 4.90 -0.89
C LEU A 151 -14.61 4.30 0.38
N TRP A 152 -13.32 4.58 0.61
CA TRP A 152 -12.60 4.26 1.83
C TRP A 152 -12.76 5.30 2.93
N GLU A 153 -13.58 6.32 2.70
CA GLU A 153 -13.85 7.38 3.67
C GLU A 153 -12.61 8.20 4.07
N ILE A 154 -11.59 8.23 3.21
CA ILE A 154 -10.40 9.07 3.34
C ILE A 154 -10.74 10.44 2.76
N THR A 155 -11.41 11.27 3.55
CA THR A 155 -11.81 12.64 3.14
C THR A 155 -11.30 13.69 4.13
N PRO A 156 -11.09 14.95 3.71
CA PRO A 156 -10.57 16.00 4.58
C PRO A 156 -11.35 16.21 5.89
N GLU A 157 -12.67 16.00 5.85
CA GLU A 157 -13.58 16.20 6.98
C GLU A 157 -13.44 15.10 8.04
N LYS A 158 -12.92 13.93 7.66
CA LYS A 158 -12.71 12.79 8.55
C LYS A 158 -11.31 12.75 9.16
N ILE A 159 -10.40 13.64 8.75
CA ILE A 159 -9.03 13.67 9.28
C ILE A 159 -9.05 14.16 10.72
N GLU A 160 -8.68 13.28 11.65
CA GLU A 160 -8.62 13.61 13.08
C GLU A 160 -7.28 14.20 13.50
N LYS A 161 -6.19 13.81 12.83
CA LYS A 161 -4.82 14.22 13.17
C LYS A 161 -4.01 14.51 11.92
N LYS A 162 -3.19 15.57 11.99
CA LYS A 162 -2.25 15.95 10.93
C LYS A 162 -0.84 16.01 11.49
N TYR A 163 0.10 15.39 10.81
CA TYR A 163 1.51 15.36 11.16
C TYR A 163 2.40 15.66 9.97
N LYS A 164 3.65 16.03 10.24
CA LYS A 164 4.68 16.08 9.20
C LYS A 164 5.08 14.65 8.82
N TYR A 165 5.36 14.43 7.52
CA TYR A 165 5.77 13.15 6.95
C TYR A 165 6.96 12.52 7.66
N ASN A 166 7.87 13.33 8.23
CA ASN A 166 8.99 12.82 9.00
C ASN A 166 8.59 11.96 10.22
N ARG A 167 7.36 12.09 10.74
CA ARG A 167 6.83 11.28 11.85
C ARG A 167 6.53 9.84 11.48
N LEU A 168 6.45 9.50 10.19
CA LEU A 168 6.30 8.11 9.72
C LEU A 168 7.51 7.23 10.09
N LYS A 169 8.69 7.82 10.30
CA LYS A 169 9.93 7.09 10.61
C LYS A 169 10.18 5.95 9.61
N LEU A 170 10.09 4.69 10.05
CA LEU A 170 10.32 3.49 9.24
C LEU A 170 9.20 3.23 8.22
N ALA A 171 8.03 3.84 8.40
CA ALA A 171 6.91 3.69 7.49
C ALA A 171 7.01 4.56 6.22
N LYS A 172 8.04 5.39 6.10
CA LYS A 172 8.27 6.18 4.88
C LYS A 172 8.60 5.28 3.70
N LEU A 173 8.11 5.62 2.52
CA LEU A 173 8.48 4.92 1.28
C LEU A 173 10.00 4.82 1.11
N GLU A 174 10.72 5.89 1.45
CA GLU A 174 12.18 5.93 1.33
C GLU A 174 12.87 4.92 2.25
N SER A 175 12.34 4.74 3.46
CA SER A 175 12.88 3.77 4.41
C SER A 175 12.49 2.34 4.06
N ILE A 176 11.29 2.12 3.51
CA ILE A 176 10.79 0.79 3.15
C ILE A 176 11.49 0.24 1.91
N PHE A 177 11.69 1.09 0.90
CA PHE A 177 12.23 0.69 -0.41
C PHE A 177 13.70 1.11 -0.59
N ASN A 178 14.39 1.48 0.49
CA ASN A 178 15.79 1.93 0.48
C ASN A 178 16.09 3.00 -0.59
N ILE A 179 15.18 3.97 -0.73
CA ILE A 179 15.33 5.04 -1.71
C ILE A 179 16.24 6.11 -1.11
N SER A 180 17.27 6.51 -1.87
CA SER A 180 18.19 7.56 -1.45
C SER A 180 17.52 8.92 -1.62
N SER A 181 17.08 9.54 -0.53
CA SER A 181 16.71 10.95 -0.53
C SER A 181 17.97 11.79 -0.73
N LYS A 182 18.15 12.37 -1.91
CA LYS A 182 19.21 13.35 -2.18
C LYS A 182 18.96 14.65 -1.41
#